data_AF-A0A438ICM3-F1
#
_entry.id   AF-A0A438ICM3-F1
#
_cell.length_a   1.000
_cell.length_b   1.000
_cell.length_c   1.000
_cell.angle_alpha   90.00
_cell.angle_beta   90.00
_cell.angle_gamma   90.00
#
_symmetry.space_group_name_H-M   'P 1'
#
loop_
_entity.id
_entity.type
_entity.pdbx_description
1 polymer ?
#
loop_
_entity_poly.entity_id
_entity_poly.type
_entity_poly.pdbx_seq_one_letter_code
_entity_poly.pdbx_strand_id
1 'polypeptide(L)'
;MHSSIKEGPPKLAWIFCREQEEDSLESCSLVPILDHMEGSEEPSLSVLHIQYPEWPDHGVPRDTCAVREMLKRMCHVLPSLGPIVVHCSAGIGRTGTYCTIHNTIQRILIGDMSALDLVNTITTFRSQRIGMVQTMVSVRLLKCTKAVLV
;
A
#
# COMPACT_ATOMS: atom_id res chain seq x y z
N MET A 1 38.94 -0.55 -0.58
CA MET A 1 37.98 0.06 0.37
C MET A 1 36.61 0.04 -0.30
N HIS A 2 35.81 -1.00 -0.06
CA HIS A 2 34.43 -1.06 -0.57
C HIS A 2 33.57 -0.18 0.33
N SER A 3 33.17 0.98 -0.16
CA SER A 3 32.19 1.85 0.47
C SER A 3 30.83 1.16 0.38
N SER A 4 30.45 0.44 1.45
CA SER A 4 29.06 0.03 1.66
C SER A 4 28.22 1.29 1.79
N ILE A 5 27.49 1.63 0.74
CA ILE A 5 26.41 2.62 0.80
C ILE A 5 25.44 2.08 1.86
N LYS A 6 25.39 2.75 3.02
CA LYS A 6 24.36 2.47 4.01
C LYS A 6 23.06 3.02 3.44
N GLU A 7 22.28 2.16 2.80
CA GLU A 7 20.91 2.44 2.37
C GLU A 7 20.13 2.95 3.60
N GLY A 8 19.89 4.27 3.64
CA GLY A 8 18.98 4.87 4.62
C GLY A 8 17.55 4.40 4.38
N PRO A 9 16.62 4.63 5.31
CA PRO A 9 15.22 4.27 5.09
C PRO A 9 14.70 4.95 3.81
N PRO A 10 13.91 4.23 2.99
CA PRO A 10 13.43 4.72 1.70
C PRO A 10 12.61 5.99 1.88
N LYS A 11 12.79 6.97 1.00
CA LYS A 11 12.17 8.30 1.11
C LYS A 11 10.73 8.34 0.61
N LEU A 12 10.26 7.34 -0.15
CA LEU A 12 8.88 7.23 -0.64
C LEU A 12 8.45 5.77 -0.71
N ALA A 13 7.15 5.50 -0.59
CA ALA A 13 6.59 4.16 -0.69
C ALA A 13 5.53 4.08 -1.79
N TRP A 14 5.64 3.05 -2.62
CA TRP A 14 4.77 2.76 -3.77
C TRP A 14 4.18 1.36 -3.60
N ILE A 15 2.87 1.26 -3.73
CA ILE A 15 2.14 0.01 -3.61
C ILE A 15 1.44 -0.28 -4.93
N PHE A 16 1.83 -1.39 -5.54
CA PHE A 16 1.29 -1.84 -6.83
C PHE A 16 0.59 -3.19 -6.70
N CYS A 17 -0.72 -3.21 -6.99
CA CYS A 17 -1.49 -4.45 -7.05
C CYS A 17 -1.82 -4.78 -8.52
N ARG A 18 -1.09 -5.69 -9.16
CA ARG A 18 -1.33 -6.13 -10.55
C ARG A 18 -1.37 -7.64 -10.65
N GLU A 19 -2.39 -8.18 -11.31
CA GLU A 19 -2.45 -9.61 -11.64
C GLU A 19 -1.31 -9.95 -12.63
N GLN A 20 -0.44 -10.88 -12.26
CA GLN A 20 0.53 -11.50 -13.17
C GLN A 20 0.18 -12.99 -13.31
N GLU A 21 0.28 -13.50 -14.54
CA GLU A 21 0.46 -14.94 -14.78
C GLU A 21 1.78 -15.37 -14.14
N GLU A 22 1.66 -16.27 -13.17
CA GLU A 22 2.68 -17.17 -12.61
C GLU A 22 4.13 -16.66 -12.62
N ASP A 23 4.51 -15.91 -11.57
CA ASP A 23 5.79 -16.16 -10.92
C ASP A 23 5.80 -15.62 -9.47
N SER A 24 6.50 -16.36 -8.62
CA SER A 24 6.54 -16.33 -7.16
C SER A 24 6.58 -14.97 -6.43
N LEU A 25 6.10 -14.98 -5.17
CA LEU A 25 6.05 -13.90 -4.15
C LEU A 25 7.41 -13.27 -3.74
N GLU A 26 8.41 -13.24 -4.62
CA GLU A 26 9.78 -12.82 -4.27
C GLU A 26 10.18 -11.41 -4.72
N SER A 27 9.32 -10.63 -5.37
CA SER A 27 9.72 -9.28 -5.82
C SER A 27 9.17 -8.17 -4.93
N CYS A 28 9.84 -7.95 -3.80
CA CYS A 28 9.92 -6.61 -3.23
C CYS A 28 11.30 -6.04 -3.57
N SER A 29 11.44 -5.57 -4.79
CA SER A 29 12.61 -4.80 -5.18
C SER A 29 12.51 -3.39 -4.59
N LEU A 30 13.51 -2.98 -3.80
CA LEU A 30 13.86 -1.57 -3.73
C LEU A 30 14.28 -1.18 -5.14
N VAL A 31 13.40 -0.51 -5.88
CA VAL A 31 13.75 0.00 -7.20
C VAL A 31 14.32 1.39 -6.97
N PRO A 32 15.63 1.62 -7.13
CA PRO A 32 16.14 2.97 -7.22
C PRO A 32 15.49 3.61 -8.45
N ILE A 33 14.60 4.58 -8.22
CA ILE A 33 14.09 5.40 -9.32
C ILE A 33 15.21 6.38 -9.64
N LEU A 34 16.02 5.99 -10.63
CA LEU A 34 16.87 6.78 -11.54
C LEU A 34 18.14 5.95 -11.82
N ASP A 35 18.15 5.24 -12.96
CA ASP A 35 19.40 4.98 -13.66
C ASP A 35 20.09 6.33 -13.84
N HIS A 36 21.29 6.46 -13.27
CA HIS A 36 22.12 7.64 -13.48
C HIS A 36 22.30 7.85 -14.98
N MET A 37 21.72 8.91 -15.53
CA MET A 37 22.36 9.59 -16.65
C MET A 37 23.63 10.20 -16.07
N GLU A 38 24.79 9.60 -16.37
CA GLU A 38 26.10 10.10 -15.94
C GLU A 38 26.19 11.61 -16.28
N GLY A 39 26.05 12.48 -15.27
CA GLY A 39 26.19 13.93 -15.45
C GLY A 39 25.27 14.86 -14.63
N SER A 40 24.24 14.38 -13.92
CA SER A 40 23.40 15.26 -13.08
C SER A 40 23.78 15.17 -11.59
N GLU A 41 24.14 16.30 -10.96
CA GLU A 41 24.32 16.44 -9.50
C GLU A 41 23.00 16.41 -8.70
N GLU A 42 21.93 15.85 -9.28
CA GLU A 42 20.64 15.73 -8.59
C GLU A 42 20.69 14.56 -7.58
N PRO A 43 20.25 14.78 -6.33
CA PRO A 43 20.29 13.74 -5.31
C PRO A 43 19.39 12.56 -5.69
N SER A 44 19.93 11.35 -5.62
CA SER A 44 19.17 10.12 -5.87
C SER A 44 18.04 9.93 -4.85
N LEU A 45 16.91 9.41 -5.34
CA LEU A 45 15.71 9.17 -4.56
C LEU A 45 15.51 7.67 -4.34
N SER A 46 15.65 7.22 -3.10
CA SER A 46 15.34 5.83 -2.73
C SER A 46 13.83 5.63 -2.56
N VAL A 47 13.28 4.60 -3.20
CA VAL A 47 11.84 4.28 -3.21
C VAL A 47 11.61 2.83 -2.79
N LEU A 48 10.70 2.62 -1.85
CA LEU A 48 10.18 1.30 -1.49
C LEU A 48 9.03 0.94 -2.41
N HIS A 49 9.22 -0.03 -3.29
CA HIS A 49 8.16 -0.53 -4.16
C HIS A 49 7.66 -1.89 -3.63
N ILE A 50 6.38 -1.96 -3.28
CA ILE A 50 5.71 -3.17 -2.79
C ILE A 50 4.71 -3.62 -3.85
N GLN A 51 4.95 -4.79 -4.42
CA GLN A 51 4.02 -5.39 -5.38
C GLN A 51 3.23 -6.52 -4.70
N TYR A 52 1.91 -6.55 -4.91
CA TYR A 52 1.09 -7.70 -4.53
C TYR A 52 0.35 -8.25 -5.75
N PRO A 53 0.93 -9.28 -6.42
CA PRO A 53 0.40 -9.73 -7.68
C PRO A 53 -0.84 -10.60 -7.58
N GLU A 54 -0.99 -11.39 -6.51
CA GLU A 54 -2.10 -12.35 -6.39
C GLU A 54 -3.39 -11.74 -5.84
N TRP A 55 -3.52 -10.40 -5.86
CA TRP A 55 -4.81 -9.76 -5.57
C TRP A 55 -5.66 -9.73 -6.85
N PRO A 56 -6.67 -10.62 -6.98
CA PRO A 56 -7.47 -10.72 -8.20
C PRO A 56 -8.24 -9.44 -8.49
N ASP A 57 -8.42 -9.13 -9.78
CA ASP A 57 -9.26 -7.99 -10.15
C ASP A 57 -10.73 -8.25 -9.77
N HIS A 58 -11.42 -7.22 -9.30
CA HIS A 58 -12.78 -7.30 -8.72
C HIS A 58 -12.97 -8.29 -7.54
N GLY A 59 -11.93 -8.98 -7.09
CA GLY A 59 -11.99 -9.97 -6.02
C GLY A 59 -11.27 -9.54 -4.74
N VAL A 60 -10.99 -10.53 -3.90
CA VAL A 60 -10.20 -10.38 -2.67
C VAL A 60 -9.12 -11.45 -2.60
N PRO A 61 -8.03 -11.20 -1.86
CA PRO A 61 -7.06 -12.23 -1.50
C PRO A 61 -7.71 -13.46 -0.88
N ARG A 62 -7.09 -14.63 -1.05
CA ARG A 62 -7.52 -15.88 -0.40
C ARG A 62 -7.45 -15.80 1.13
N ASP A 63 -6.47 -15.05 1.64
CA ASP A 63 -6.28 -14.77 3.06
C ASP A 63 -5.76 -13.35 3.28
N THR A 64 -5.56 -12.95 4.54
CA THR A 64 -5.10 -11.59 4.89
C THR A 64 -3.58 -11.48 5.05
N CYS A 65 -2.81 -12.55 4.84
CA CYS A 65 -1.37 -12.58 5.15
C CYS A 65 -0.58 -11.55 4.36
N ALA A 66 -0.76 -11.51 3.04
CA ALA A 66 -0.07 -10.56 2.16
C ALA A 66 -0.42 -9.11 2.52
N VAL A 67 -1.69 -8.81 2.73
CA VAL A 67 -2.15 -7.45 3.11
C VAL A 67 -1.57 -7.04 4.47
N ARG A 68 -1.51 -7.94 5.46
CA ARG A 68 -0.87 -7.67 6.76
C ARG A 68 0.64 -7.43 6.61
N GLU A 69 1.30 -8.17 5.74
CA GLU A 69 2.73 -7.98 5.48
C GLU A 69 3.02 -6.62 4.84
N MET A 70 2.19 -6.19 3.88
CA MET A 70 2.26 -4.84 3.32
C MET A 70 2.12 -3.77 4.42
N LEU A 71 1.14 -3.93 5.33
CA LEU A 71 0.94 -3.01 6.45
C LEU A 71 2.15 -2.96 7.40
N LYS A 72 2.73 -4.11 7.75
CA LYS A 72 3.93 -4.18 8.60
C LYS A 72 5.11 -3.45 7.97
N ARG A 73 5.31 -3.58 6.66
CA ARG A 73 6.35 -2.86 5.93
C ARG A 73 6.10 -1.35 5.98
N MET A 74 4.84 -0.94 5.85
CA MET A 74 4.45 0.47 5.96
C MET A 74 4.62 1.06 7.37
N CYS A 75 4.57 0.26 8.43
CA CYS A 75 4.86 0.75 9.80
C CYS A 75 6.26 1.35 9.96
N HIS A 76 7.22 0.98 9.10
CA HIS A 76 8.58 1.50 9.13
C HIS A 76 8.76 2.78 8.28
N VAL A 77 7.73 3.18 7.53
CA VAL A 77 7.77 4.38 6.68
C VAL A 77 7.26 5.58 7.49
N LEU A 78 8.12 6.58 7.64
CA LEU A 78 7.78 7.80 8.39
C LEU A 78 6.73 8.63 7.61
N PRO A 79 5.62 9.06 8.24
CA PRO A 79 4.63 9.91 7.58
C PRO A 79 5.18 11.24 7.06
N SER A 80 6.28 11.75 7.64
CA SER A 80 6.94 12.99 7.24
C SER A 80 7.65 12.92 5.88
N LEU A 81 7.81 11.72 5.32
CA LEU A 81 8.49 11.50 4.04
C LEU A 81 7.63 11.85 2.82
N GLY A 82 6.32 12.05 3.02
CA GLY A 82 5.39 12.44 1.97
C GLY A 82 4.27 11.42 1.75
N PRO A 83 3.40 11.66 0.75
CA PRO A 83 2.27 10.78 0.47
C PRO A 83 2.73 9.41 -0.04
N ILE A 84 2.01 8.37 0.39
CA ILE A 84 2.18 7.01 -0.13
C ILE A 84 1.41 6.90 -1.45
N VAL A 85 2.08 6.38 -2.48
CA VAL A 85 1.43 6.12 -3.77
C VAL A 85 0.85 4.70 -3.73
N VAL A 86 -0.46 4.57 -3.98
CA VAL A 86 -1.14 3.27 -4.06
C VAL A 86 -1.88 3.19 -5.38
N HIS A 87 -1.61 2.16 -6.18
CA HIS A 87 -2.28 1.96 -7.45
C HIS A 87 -2.54 0.48 -7.78
N CYS A 88 -3.49 0.26 -8.68
CA CYS A 88 -3.73 -1.04 -9.28
C CYS A 88 -3.79 -0.85 -10.81
N SER A 89 -4.88 -1.28 -11.46
CA SER A 89 -5.21 -0.91 -12.84
C SER A 89 -5.95 0.44 -12.88
N ALA A 90 -7.23 0.50 -12.50
CA ALA A 90 -8.02 1.73 -12.49
C ALA A 90 -7.80 2.65 -11.26
N GLY A 91 -7.08 2.16 -10.24
CA GLY A 91 -6.77 2.93 -9.04
C GLY A 91 -7.96 3.23 -8.14
N ILE A 92 -8.98 2.35 -8.08
CA ILE A 92 -10.20 2.55 -7.29
C ILE A 92 -10.67 1.32 -6.49
N GLY A 93 -10.59 0.11 -7.06
CA GLY A 93 -11.01 -1.13 -6.40
C GLY A 93 -10.03 -1.59 -5.31
N ARG A 94 -8.95 -2.27 -5.72
CA ARG A 94 -7.88 -2.76 -4.83
C ARG A 94 -7.19 -1.62 -4.09
N THR A 95 -6.88 -0.54 -4.80
CA THR A 95 -6.35 0.71 -4.24
C THR A 95 -7.24 1.24 -3.12
N GLY A 96 -8.54 1.43 -3.38
CA GLY A 96 -9.45 1.93 -2.36
C GLY A 96 -9.55 0.99 -1.17
N THR A 97 -9.54 -0.33 -1.41
CA THR A 97 -9.59 -1.33 -0.35
C THR A 97 -8.35 -1.25 0.55
N TYR A 98 -7.15 -1.22 -0.03
CA TYR A 98 -5.91 -1.08 0.73
C TYR A 98 -5.86 0.25 1.50
N CYS A 99 -6.20 1.37 0.85
CA CYS A 99 -6.24 2.68 1.51
C CYS A 99 -7.19 2.68 2.71
N THR A 100 -8.36 2.03 2.60
CA THR A 100 -9.32 1.98 3.71
C THR A 100 -8.77 1.16 4.87
N ILE A 101 -8.18 -0.02 4.59
CA ILE A 101 -7.52 -0.83 5.62
C ILE A 101 -6.43 -0.01 6.32
N HIS A 102 -5.50 0.56 5.54
CA HIS A 102 -4.37 1.31 6.07
C HIS A 102 -4.83 2.51 6.92
N ASN A 103 -5.79 3.31 6.42
CA ASN A 103 -6.33 4.46 7.15
C ASN A 103 -7.05 4.05 8.44
N THR A 104 -7.89 3.02 8.39
CA THR A 104 -8.62 2.53 9.57
C THR A 104 -7.65 2.08 10.66
N ILE A 105 -6.61 1.33 10.32
CA ILE A 105 -5.62 0.83 11.29
C ILE A 105 -4.85 1.99 11.91
N GLN A 106 -4.32 2.91 11.10
CA GLN A 106 -3.57 4.07 11.59
C GLN A 106 -4.41 4.91 12.56
N ARG A 107 -5.69 5.13 12.25
CA ARG A 107 -6.62 5.87 13.12
C ARG A 107 -6.92 5.13 14.43
N ILE A 108 -7.13 3.81 14.39
CA ILE A 108 -7.32 3.00 15.60
C ILE A 108 -6.07 3.06 16.50
N LEU A 109 -4.87 2.97 15.92
CA LEU A 109 -3.61 2.99 16.67
C LEU A 109 -3.36 4.32 17.41
N ILE A 110 -3.93 5.43 16.92
CA ILE A 110 -3.88 6.74 17.60
C ILE A 110 -5.11 6.99 18.50
N GLY A 111 -5.98 5.99 18.71
CA GLY A 111 -7.14 6.06 19.59
C GLY A 111 -8.42 6.62 18.97
N ASP A 112 -8.46 6.86 17.65
CA ASP A 112 -9.67 7.31 16.96
C ASP A 112 -10.60 6.13 16.63
N MET A 113 -11.52 5.85 17.55
CA MET A 113 -12.50 4.77 17.41
C MET A 113 -13.56 5.02 16.33
N SER A 114 -13.71 6.26 15.83
CA SER A 114 -14.62 6.54 14.70
C SER A 114 -14.14 5.89 13.40
N ALA A 115 -12.87 5.46 13.34
CA ALA A 115 -12.32 4.65 12.26
C ALA A 115 -13.01 3.30 12.06
N LEU A 116 -13.74 2.81 13.07
CA LEU A 116 -14.53 1.59 12.98
C LEU A 116 -15.77 1.76 12.09
N ASP A 117 -16.18 3.00 11.80
CA ASP A 117 -17.17 3.34 10.79
C ASP A 117 -16.53 3.34 9.40
N LEU A 118 -16.47 2.14 8.83
CA LEU A 118 -15.97 1.93 7.48
C LEU A 118 -16.86 2.59 6.42
N VAL A 119 -18.16 2.74 6.66
CA VAL A 119 -19.07 3.36 5.70
C VAL A 119 -18.74 4.84 5.55
N ASN A 120 -18.56 5.54 6.66
CA ASN A 120 -18.15 6.95 6.64
C ASN A 120 -16.75 7.12 6.03
N THR A 121 -15.82 6.22 6.37
CA THR A 121 -14.46 6.23 5.78
C THR A 121 -14.49 6.06 4.26
N ILE A 122 -15.24 5.08 3.74
CA ILE A 122 -15.40 4.85 2.29
C ILE A 122 -16.11 6.02 1.63
N THR A 123 -17.13 6.60 2.28
CA THR A 123 -17.86 7.76 1.76
C THR A 123 -16.91 8.96 1.60
N THR A 124 -16.06 9.19 2.59
CA THR A 124 -15.00 10.21 2.53
C THR A 124 -14.01 9.94 1.41
N PHE A 125 -13.61 8.68 1.17
CA PHE A 125 -12.72 8.36 0.06
C PHE A 125 -13.39 8.54 -1.31
N ARG A 126 -14.68 8.25 -1.41
CA ARG A 126 -15.45 8.45 -2.65
C ARG A 126 -15.64 9.92 -2.99
N SER A 127 -15.61 10.83 -2.01
CA SER A 127 -15.61 12.28 -2.27
C SER A 127 -14.26 12.79 -2.78
N GLN A 128 -13.16 12.10 -2.46
CA GLN A 128 -11.81 12.42 -2.94
C GLN A 128 -11.50 11.78 -4.31
N ARG A 129 -11.98 10.55 -4.54
CA ARG A 129 -11.86 9.83 -5.82
C ARG A 129 -13.09 8.97 -6.05
N ILE A 130 -13.83 9.26 -7.11
CA ILE A 130 -15.06 8.53 -7.42
C ILE A 130 -14.80 7.02 -7.61
N GLY A 131 -15.69 6.18 -7.09
CA GLY A 131 -15.62 4.73 -7.27
C GLY A 131 -14.66 3.98 -6.32
N MET A 132 -14.07 4.64 -5.33
CA MET A 132 -13.25 3.97 -4.30
C MET A 132 -14.02 2.84 -3.62
N VAL A 133 -13.38 1.67 -3.53
CA VAL A 133 -13.95 0.39 -3.04
C VAL A 133 -15.15 -0.04 -3.88
N GLN A 134 -14.89 -0.86 -4.92
CA GLN A 134 -15.87 -1.16 -5.97
C GLN A 134 -16.79 -2.35 -5.67
N THR A 135 -16.31 -3.39 -4.98
CA THR A 135 -17.09 -4.64 -4.82
C THR A 135 -17.51 -4.87 -3.38
N MET A 136 -18.68 -5.52 -3.22
CA MET A 136 -19.16 -5.99 -1.91
C MET A 136 -18.18 -6.96 -1.25
N VAL A 137 -17.39 -7.68 -2.04
CA VAL A 137 -16.38 -8.61 -1.56
C VAL A 137 -15.21 -7.86 -0.93
N SER A 138 -14.76 -6.74 -1.52
CA SER A 138 -13.79 -5.84 -0.88
C SER A 138 -14.28 -5.33 0.47
N VAL A 139 -15.57 -4.97 0.59
CA VAL A 139 -16.17 -4.58 1.90
C VAL A 139 -16.14 -5.74 2.90
N ARG A 140 -16.30 -6.99 2.44
CA ARG A 140 -16.16 -8.18 3.29
C ARG A 140 -14.72 -8.34 3.80
N LEU A 141 -13.70 -8.13 2.96
CA LEU A 141 -12.31 -8.13 3.38
C LEU A 141 -12.01 -7.05 4.43
N LEU A 142 -12.60 -5.85 4.30
CA LEU A 142 -12.48 -4.80 5.32
C LEU A 142 -13.01 -5.27 6.69
N LYS A 143 -14.16 -5.96 6.70
CA LYS A 143 -14.73 -6.54 7.93
C LYS A 143 -13.87 -7.66 8.50
N CYS A 144 -13.25 -8.49 7.66
CA CYS A 144 -12.37 -9.56 8.10
C CYS A 144 -11.04 -9.03 8.65
N THR A 145 -10.46 -7.99 8.05
CA THR A 145 -9.20 -7.40 8.53
C THR A 145 -9.38 -6.69 9.88
N LYS A 146 -10.58 -6.12 10.12
CA LYS A 146 -11.01 -5.59 11.43
C LYS A 146 -10.99 -6.66 12.54
N ALA A 147 -11.33 -7.91 12.22
CA ALA A 147 -11.39 -9.00 13.19
C ALA A 147 -10.02 -9.57 13.59
N VAL A 148 -8.94 -9.16 12.91
CA VAL A 148 -7.58 -9.68 13.16
C VAL A 148 -6.74 -8.72 14.01
N LEU A 149 -7.21 -7.48 14.21
CA LEU A 149 -6.49 -6.43 14.95
C LEU A 149 -7.13 -6.09 16.29
N VAL A 150 -8.20 -6.79 16.67
CA VAL A 150 -8.84 -6.76 18.00
C VAL A 150 -8.74 -8.14 18.61
#